data_AF-J9S6S0-F1
#
_entry.id   AF-J9S6S0-F1
#
_cell.length_a   1.000
_cell.length_b   1.000
_cell.length_c   1.000
_cell.angle_alpha   90.00
_cell.angle_beta   90.00
_cell.angle_gamma   90.00
#
_symmetry.space_group_name_H-M   'P 1'
#
loop_
_entity.id
_entity.type
_entity.pdbx_description
1 polymer ?
#
loop_
_entity_poly.entity_id
_entity_poly.type
_entity_poly.pdbx_seq_one_letter_code
_entity_poly.pdbx_strand_id
1 'polypeptide(L)'
;MALENPIGNPLEPQNRPQFIAEFNTLGPVDDSMIGGTATSSAVGAGTDAGSPLGPVVDDTDPGRRHLSLVPNDFDDLFDAVEDQWQDRALCAQTDPEAFFPEKGGSTREAKRICQGCEVKSECLEYALHNDERFGIWGGLSERERRRLKRGII
;
A
#
# COMPACT_ATOMS: atom_id res chain seq x y z
N MET A 1 20.80 -33.00 39.97
CA MET A 1 20.67 -31.84 40.88
C MET A 1 20.94 -30.61 40.05
N ALA A 2 19.87 -29.86 39.78
CA ALA A 2 19.86 -28.66 38.97
C ALA A 2 20.56 -27.52 39.74
N LEU A 3 21.43 -26.78 39.07
CA LEU A 3 21.88 -25.48 39.53
C LEU A 3 21.01 -24.45 38.82
N GLU A 4 20.00 -23.98 39.56
CA GLU A 4 19.06 -22.95 39.16
C GLU A 4 19.79 -21.60 39.09
N ASN A 5 19.76 -20.94 37.93
CA ASN A 5 20.21 -19.56 37.78
C ASN A 5 19.11 -18.62 38.30
N PRO A 6 19.35 -17.82 39.36
CA PRO A 6 18.32 -17.01 40.02
C PRO A 6 18.11 -15.61 39.41
N ILE A 7 18.51 -15.39 38.15
CA ILE A 7 18.34 -14.09 37.49
C ILE A 7 17.49 -14.32 36.24
N GLY A 8 16.17 -14.23 36.43
CA GLY A 8 15.20 -14.24 35.35
C GLY A 8 15.51 -13.13 34.33
N ASN A 9 15.45 -13.48 33.05
CA ASN A 9 15.71 -12.56 31.95
C ASN A 9 14.56 -11.53 31.86
N PRO A 10 14.81 -10.21 31.96
CA PRO A 10 13.76 -9.20 32.03
C PRO A 10 13.06 -8.87 30.69
N LEU A 11 13.24 -9.67 29.63
CA LEU A 11 12.66 -9.43 28.30
C LEU A 11 11.70 -10.53 27.85
N GLU A 12 11.00 -11.14 28.81
CA GLU A 12 9.88 -12.03 28.53
C GLU A 12 8.59 -11.22 28.62
N PRO A 13 7.89 -10.89 27.51
CA PRO A 13 6.58 -10.24 27.59
C PRO A 13 5.53 -11.26 28.03
N GLN A 14 5.40 -11.40 29.35
CA GLN A 14 4.32 -12.11 30.03
C GLN A 14 3.06 -11.23 30.08
N ASN A 15 2.44 -10.93 28.93
CA ASN A 15 1.04 -10.47 28.89
C ASN A 15 0.48 -10.46 27.46
N ARG A 16 -0.22 -11.54 27.09
CA ARG A 16 -1.08 -11.57 25.90
C ARG A 16 -2.46 -11.06 26.33
N PRO A 17 -2.93 -9.87 25.92
CA PRO A 17 -4.32 -9.53 26.14
C PRO A 17 -5.19 -10.45 25.27
N GLN A 18 -6.06 -11.23 25.93
CA GLN A 18 -7.21 -11.86 25.29
C GLN A 18 -8.19 -10.76 24.90
N PHE A 19 -7.97 -10.08 23.78
CA PHE A 19 -8.98 -9.17 23.22
C PHE A 19 -9.88 -9.95 22.26
N ILE A 20 -10.92 -10.52 22.86
CA ILE A 20 -12.31 -10.59 22.38
C ILE A 20 -12.47 -10.66 20.86
N ALA A 21 -12.58 -11.87 20.35
CA ALA A 21 -13.30 -12.13 19.11
C ALA A 21 -14.80 -11.92 19.37
N GLU A 22 -15.27 -10.68 19.25
CA GLU A 22 -16.70 -10.37 19.10
C GLU A 22 -16.87 -9.16 18.17
N PHE A 23 -16.90 -9.41 16.86
CA PHE A 23 -17.79 -8.66 15.98
C PHE A 23 -18.09 -9.49 14.73
N ASN A 24 -18.97 -10.47 14.88
CA ASN A 24 -19.54 -11.19 13.76
C ASN A 24 -21.06 -11.29 13.94
N THR A 25 -21.80 -10.22 13.64
CA THR A 25 -23.13 -10.32 13.02
C THR A 25 -23.61 -8.95 12.53
N LEU A 26 -23.35 -8.62 11.26
CA LEU A 26 -24.28 -7.78 10.49
C LEU A 26 -24.70 -8.61 9.27
N GLY A 27 -26.01 -8.73 9.11
CA GLY A 27 -26.67 -9.61 8.15
C GLY A 27 -26.47 -9.20 6.68
N PRO A 28 -27.20 -9.83 5.75
CA PRO A 28 -27.04 -9.62 4.32
C PRO A 28 -27.37 -8.17 3.94
N VAL A 29 -26.47 -7.53 3.19
CA VAL A 29 -26.74 -6.27 2.50
C VAL A 29 -27.78 -6.51 1.40
N ASP A 30 -28.86 -5.73 1.38
CA ASP A 30 -29.89 -5.81 0.35
C ASP A 30 -29.48 -5.03 -0.92
N ASP A 31 -29.62 -5.69 -2.07
CA ASP A 31 -29.17 -5.23 -3.40
C ASP A 31 -30.28 -4.45 -4.12
N SER A 32 -30.90 -3.45 -3.46
CA SER A 32 -32.14 -2.81 -3.96
C SER A 32 -32.08 -1.29 -4.23
N MET A 33 -30.90 -0.69 -4.39
CA MET A 33 -30.80 0.73 -4.80
C MET A 33 -29.91 1.04 -6.02
N ILE A 34 -29.61 0.07 -6.88
CA ILE A 34 -29.00 0.35 -8.19
C ILE A 34 -30.11 0.50 -9.25
N GLY A 35 -31.03 1.43 -9.00
CA GLY A 35 -32.05 1.86 -9.95
C GLY A 35 -31.58 3.11 -10.69
N GLY A 36 -31.19 2.96 -11.96
CA GLY A 36 -30.78 4.12 -12.76
C GLY A 36 -30.33 3.79 -14.18
N THR A 37 -31.17 3.12 -14.96
CA THR A 37 -31.02 3.07 -16.42
C THR A 37 -31.36 4.44 -17.01
N ALA A 38 -30.34 5.25 -17.34
CA ALA A 38 -30.50 6.38 -18.24
C ALA A 38 -29.80 6.06 -19.56
N THR A 39 -30.57 5.47 -20.48
CA THR A 39 -30.29 5.56 -21.91
C THR A 39 -30.81 6.91 -22.39
N SER A 40 -29.99 7.69 -23.08
CA SER A 40 -30.44 8.56 -24.16
C SER A 40 -29.25 9.09 -24.96
N SER A 41 -29.32 8.83 -26.26
CA SER A 41 -28.36 9.20 -27.29
C SER A 41 -28.49 10.66 -27.73
N ALA A 42 -27.34 11.22 -28.10
CA ALA A 42 -27.04 12.13 -29.21
C ALA A 42 -28.04 13.23 -29.63
N VAL A 43 -27.58 14.49 -29.54
CA VAL A 43 -27.63 15.48 -30.64
C VAL A 43 -26.32 16.30 -30.63
N GLY A 44 -25.74 16.52 -31.81
CA GLY A 44 -24.40 17.11 -31.97
C GLY A 44 -24.36 18.55 -32.46
N ALA A 45 -23.15 18.89 -32.94
CA ALA A 45 -22.72 20.05 -33.75
C ALA A 45 -22.40 21.36 -32.99
N GLY A 46 -21.09 21.62 -32.88
CA GLY A 46 -20.50 22.93 -32.63
C GLY A 46 -19.04 22.87 -33.09
N THR A 47 -18.76 23.36 -34.30
CA THR A 47 -17.43 23.45 -34.89
C THR A 47 -16.79 24.77 -34.52
N ASP A 48 -15.67 24.72 -33.80
CA ASP A 48 -14.83 25.88 -33.55
C ASP A 48 -13.38 25.47 -33.75
N ALA A 49 -12.84 25.86 -34.90
CA ALA A 49 -11.45 25.68 -35.23
C ALA A 49 -10.58 26.67 -34.43
N GLY A 50 -9.49 26.16 -33.89
CA GLY A 50 -8.20 26.85 -33.77
C GLY A 50 -8.12 28.02 -32.79
N SER A 51 -7.49 27.78 -31.63
CA SER A 51 -6.25 28.47 -31.27
C SER A 51 -5.58 27.89 -30.02
N PRO A 52 -4.24 27.82 -30.00
CA PRO A 52 -3.48 27.28 -28.89
C PRO A 52 -3.36 28.36 -27.81
N LEU A 53 -4.01 28.15 -26.67
CA LEU A 53 -3.72 28.93 -25.48
C LEU A 53 -3.01 28.01 -24.51
N GLY A 54 -1.69 28.23 -24.41
CA GLY A 54 -0.92 27.80 -23.26
C GLY A 54 -1.49 28.41 -21.97
N PRO A 55 -0.85 28.17 -20.81
CA PRO A 55 -1.36 28.68 -19.55
C PRO A 55 -1.35 30.21 -19.61
N VAL A 56 -2.53 30.82 -19.64
CA VAL A 56 -2.69 32.27 -19.46
C VAL A 56 -2.55 32.51 -17.97
N VAL A 57 -1.31 32.67 -17.52
CA VAL A 57 -1.01 33.30 -16.23
C VAL A 57 -1.22 34.80 -16.39
N ASP A 58 -2.45 35.26 -16.17
CA ASP A 58 -2.74 36.68 -15.99
C ASP A 58 -2.73 36.97 -14.48
N ASP A 59 -1.54 37.27 -13.94
CA ASP A 59 -1.36 37.68 -12.54
C ASP A 59 -0.75 39.09 -12.48
N THR A 60 -1.38 40.06 -13.14
CA THR A 60 -1.13 41.49 -12.88
C THR A 60 -2.40 42.17 -12.38
N ASP A 61 -2.99 41.64 -11.31
CA ASP A 61 -3.89 42.41 -10.44
C ASP A 61 -3.10 42.95 -9.23
N PRO A 62 -2.79 44.26 -9.16
CA PRO A 62 -2.06 44.84 -8.03
C PRO A 62 -2.88 44.87 -6.72
N GLY A 63 -4.14 44.41 -6.76
CA GLY A 63 -5.06 44.39 -5.60
C GLY A 63 -5.12 43.07 -4.84
N ARG A 64 -4.74 41.94 -5.45
CA ARG A 64 -4.82 40.63 -4.78
C ARG A 64 -3.55 40.39 -3.98
N ARG A 65 -3.57 40.81 -2.71
CA ARG A 65 -2.56 40.40 -1.72
C ARG A 65 -2.63 38.88 -1.58
N HIS A 66 -1.83 38.16 -2.36
CA HIS A 66 -1.65 36.73 -2.23
C HIS A 66 -0.99 36.47 -0.87
N LEU A 67 -1.78 35.99 0.09
CA LEU A 67 -1.30 35.59 1.41
C LEU A 67 -0.54 34.25 1.28
N SER A 68 0.70 34.28 0.81
CA SER A 68 1.60 33.11 0.77
C SER A 68 2.21 32.83 2.15
N LEU A 69 1.37 32.55 3.16
CA LEU A 69 1.82 32.18 4.51
C LEU A 69 1.71 30.69 4.82
N VAL A 70 1.29 29.88 3.85
CA VAL A 70 1.45 28.43 3.91
C VAL A 70 2.34 28.07 2.72
N PRO A 71 3.58 27.61 2.94
CA PRO A 71 4.35 27.01 1.87
C PRO A 71 3.55 25.83 1.28
N ASN A 72 3.81 25.47 0.03
CA ASN A 72 3.18 24.34 -0.68
C ASN A 72 3.44 22.96 -0.01
N ASP A 73 4.06 22.93 1.18
CA ASP A 73 4.29 21.78 2.04
C ASP A 73 2.99 20.99 2.35
N PHE A 74 1.81 21.61 2.24
CA PHE A 74 0.55 20.92 2.52
C PHE A 74 0.14 19.98 1.37
N ASP A 75 0.32 20.39 0.12
CA ASP A 75 0.02 19.55 -1.04
C ASP A 75 1.02 18.39 -1.15
N ASP A 76 2.32 18.65 -0.91
CA ASP A 76 3.36 17.61 -0.87
C ASP A 76 3.15 16.58 0.26
N LEU A 77 2.61 17.00 1.41
CA LEU A 77 2.30 16.11 2.52
C LEU A 77 1.06 15.24 2.22
N PHE A 78 0.10 15.76 1.45
CA PHE A 78 -1.07 15.00 1.02
C PHE A 78 -0.72 13.98 -0.06
N ASP A 79 0.08 14.34 -1.06
CA ASP A 79 0.55 13.41 -2.09
C ASP A 79 1.38 12.26 -1.49
N ALA A 80 2.21 12.55 -0.47
CA ALA A 80 2.97 11.53 0.25
C ALA A 80 2.09 10.54 1.05
N VAL A 81 0.89 10.95 1.46
CA VAL A 81 -0.08 10.09 2.18
C VAL A 81 -0.94 9.29 1.21
N GLU A 82 -1.25 9.83 0.02
CA GLU A 82 -2.05 9.15 -1.00
C GLU A 82 -1.27 8.05 -1.75
N ASP A 83 0.05 8.16 -1.87
CA ASP A 83 0.88 7.19 -2.59
C ASP A 83 1.35 5.97 -1.75
N GLN A 84 0.55 5.57 -0.75
CA GLN A 84 0.81 4.38 0.07
C GLN A 84 0.47 3.09 -0.70
N TRP A 85 1.42 2.62 -1.52
CA TRP A 85 1.31 1.38 -2.29
C TRP A 85 0.94 0.15 -1.44
N GLN A 86 1.24 0.17 -0.14
CA GLN A 86 0.93 -0.92 0.80
C GLN A 86 -0.58 -1.21 0.87
N ASP A 87 -1.43 -0.18 0.77
CA ASP A 87 -2.89 -0.32 0.87
C ASP A 87 -3.49 -1.05 -0.35
N ARG A 88 -2.79 -1.01 -1.48
CA ARG A 88 -3.15 -1.71 -2.71
C ARG A 88 -2.54 -3.11 -2.82
N ALA A 89 -1.77 -3.54 -1.83
CA ALA A 89 -1.07 -4.82 -1.87
C ALA A 89 -2.03 -6.01 -1.72
N LEU A 90 -2.09 -6.87 -2.75
CA LEU A 90 -2.93 -8.07 -2.75
C LEU A 90 -2.65 -9.00 -1.55
N CYS A 91 -1.42 -9.04 -1.05
CA CYS A 91 -1.04 -9.87 0.09
C CYS A 91 -1.78 -9.50 1.39
N ALA A 92 -2.22 -8.25 1.56
CA ALA A 92 -2.99 -7.82 2.72
C ALA A 92 -4.38 -8.49 2.80
N GLN A 93 -4.87 -9.06 1.69
CA GLN A 93 -6.15 -9.75 1.60
C GLN A 93 -6.03 -11.28 1.77
N THR A 94 -4.83 -11.77 2.10
CA THR A 94 -4.52 -13.20 2.19
C THR A 94 -3.90 -13.54 3.54
N ASP A 95 -3.63 -14.82 3.81
CA ASP A 95 -3.01 -15.26 5.07
C ASP A 95 -1.58 -14.69 5.22
N PRO A 96 -1.29 -13.88 6.24
CA PRO A 96 0.03 -13.29 6.45
C PRO A 96 1.10 -14.35 6.75
N GLU A 97 0.76 -15.49 7.35
CA GLU A 97 1.72 -16.54 7.71
C GLU A 97 2.38 -17.16 6.46
N ALA A 98 1.67 -17.17 5.32
CA ALA A 98 2.22 -17.66 4.06
C ALA A 98 3.42 -16.82 3.57
N PHE A 99 3.49 -15.54 3.93
CA PHE A 99 4.56 -14.61 3.53
C PHE A 99 5.77 -14.66 4.46
N PHE A 100 5.61 -15.19 5.67
CA PHE A 100 6.67 -15.32 6.68
C PHE A 100 6.87 -16.78 7.10
N PRO A 101 7.27 -17.68 6.16
CA PRO A 101 7.41 -19.09 6.47
C PRO A 101 8.53 -19.35 7.48
N GLU A 102 8.26 -20.26 8.41
CA GLU A 102 9.28 -20.83 9.30
C GLU A 102 10.40 -21.54 8.51
N LYS A 103 11.49 -21.90 9.20
CA LYS A 103 12.64 -22.58 8.59
C LYS A 103 12.19 -23.88 7.88
N GLY A 104 12.14 -23.85 6.55
CA GLY A 104 11.74 -24.99 5.72
C GLY A 104 10.29 -24.96 5.22
N GLY A 105 9.52 -23.93 5.57
CA GLY A 105 8.16 -23.72 5.04
C GLY A 105 8.13 -23.46 3.54
N SER A 106 6.97 -23.73 2.92
CA SER A 106 6.77 -23.52 1.49
C SER A 106 6.64 -22.03 1.16
N THR A 107 7.44 -21.55 0.21
CA THR A 107 7.34 -20.17 -0.32
C THR A 107 6.48 -20.09 -1.59
N ARG A 108 5.96 -21.22 -2.07
CA ARG A 108 5.34 -21.31 -3.40
C ARG A 108 4.03 -20.54 -3.48
N GLU A 109 3.23 -20.59 -2.41
CA GLU A 109 1.94 -19.90 -2.31
C GLU A 109 2.11 -18.38 -2.36
N ALA A 110 2.86 -17.83 -1.42
CA ALA A 110 3.15 -16.40 -1.35
C ALA A 110 3.76 -15.86 -2.65
N LYS A 111 4.71 -16.59 -3.25
CA LYS A 111 5.29 -16.19 -4.54
C LYS A 111 4.26 -16.08 -5.66
N ARG A 112 3.28 -16.98 -5.71
CA ARG A 112 2.21 -16.93 -6.72
C ARG A 112 1.29 -15.73 -6.48
N ILE A 113 0.92 -15.47 -5.22
CA ILE A 113 0.10 -14.30 -4.87
C ILE A 113 0.84 -13.01 -5.27
N CYS A 114 2.12 -12.89 -4.92
CA CYS A 114 2.93 -11.74 -5.31
C CYS A 114 3.04 -11.56 -6.83
N GLN A 115 2.96 -12.62 -7.65
CA GLN A 115 3.04 -12.50 -9.11
C GLN A 115 1.82 -11.80 -9.71
N GLY A 116 0.66 -11.88 -9.05
CA GLY A 116 -0.56 -11.17 -9.46
C GLY A 116 -0.78 -9.84 -8.75
N CYS A 117 0.15 -9.40 -7.91
CA CYS A 117 0.04 -8.14 -7.19
C CYS A 117 0.48 -6.96 -8.06
N GLU A 118 -0.34 -5.91 -8.12
CA GLU A 118 -0.05 -4.71 -8.93
C GLU A 118 1.15 -3.92 -8.41
N VAL A 119 1.29 -3.77 -7.09
CA VAL A 119 2.38 -3.01 -6.43
C VAL A 119 3.66 -3.82 -6.21
N LYS A 120 3.86 -4.87 -7.01
CA LYS A 120 4.98 -5.82 -6.82
C LYS A 120 6.35 -5.13 -6.96
N SER A 121 6.47 -4.19 -7.90
CA SER A 121 7.69 -3.43 -8.17
C SER A 121 8.09 -2.57 -6.98
N GLU A 122 7.15 -1.77 -6.48
CA GLU A 122 7.26 -0.85 -5.36
C GLU A 122 7.60 -1.62 -4.08
N CYS A 123 6.91 -2.74 -3.85
CA CYS A 123 7.17 -3.66 -2.75
C CYS A 123 8.60 -4.23 -2.79
N LEU A 124 9.09 -4.60 -3.98
CA LEU A 124 10.45 -5.12 -4.12
C LEU A 124 11.50 -4.04 -3.87
N GLU A 125 11.30 -2.86 -4.44
CA GLU A 125 12.18 -1.72 -4.27
C GLU A 125 12.30 -1.34 -2.80
N TYR A 126 11.16 -1.21 -2.11
CA TYR A 126 11.11 -0.98 -0.67
C TYR A 126 11.93 -2.02 0.09
N ALA A 127 11.74 -3.32 -0.20
CA ALA A 127 12.44 -4.39 0.49
C ALA A 127 13.96 -4.38 0.26
N LEU A 128 14.42 -3.94 -0.93
CA LEU A 128 15.84 -3.81 -1.24
C LEU A 128 16.46 -2.58 -0.58
N HIS A 129 15.73 -1.47 -0.55
CA HIS A 129 16.17 -0.21 0.08
C HIS A 129 16.29 -0.36 1.61
N ASN A 130 15.29 -0.97 2.24
CA ASN A 130 15.23 -1.15 3.70
C ASN A 130 15.95 -2.42 4.20
N ASP A 131 16.59 -3.17 3.30
CA ASP A 131 17.25 -4.46 3.59
C ASP A 131 16.35 -5.44 4.36
N GLU A 132 15.08 -5.54 3.96
CA GLU A 132 14.11 -6.40 4.65
C GLU A 132 14.61 -7.85 4.68
N ARG A 133 14.80 -8.37 5.90
CA ARG A 133 15.55 -9.62 6.11
C ARG A 133 14.68 -10.86 6.12
N PHE A 134 13.38 -10.73 6.32
CA PHE A 134 12.49 -11.87 6.47
C PHE A 134 11.37 -11.84 5.42
N GLY A 135 10.75 -12.99 5.22
CA GLY A 135 9.57 -13.14 4.37
C GLY A 135 9.78 -12.96 2.85
N ILE A 136 8.66 -13.05 2.15
CA ILE A 136 8.53 -12.86 0.70
C ILE A 136 8.12 -11.42 0.40
N TRP A 137 8.94 -10.71 -0.39
CA TRP A 137 8.71 -9.34 -0.80
C TRP A 137 8.85 -9.23 -2.31
N GLY A 138 7.91 -8.58 -2.99
CA GLY A 138 7.93 -8.44 -4.45
C GLY A 138 8.03 -9.77 -5.21
N GLY A 139 7.57 -10.87 -4.61
CA GLY A 139 7.68 -12.23 -5.17
C GLY A 139 9.05 -12.90 -5.03
N LEU A 140 9.98 -12.30 -4.27
CA LEU A 140 11.32 -12.83 -4.01
C LEU A 140 11.46 -13.17 -2.52
N SER A 141 12.09 -14.31 -2.24
CA SER A 141 12.52 -14.67 -0.89
C SER A 141 13.77 -13.90 -0.48
N GLU A 142 14.04 -13.82 0.83
CA GLU A 142 15.27 -13.27 1.40
C GLU A 142 16.54 -13.75 0.65
N ARG A 143 16.66 -15.07 0.40
CA ARG A 143 17.81 -15.65 -0.30
C ARG A 143 17.94 -15.12 -1.73
N GLU A 144 16.83 -14.94 -2.42
CA GLU A 144 16.81 -14.43 -3.80
C GLU A 144 17.12 -12.93 -3.83
N ARG A 145 16.54 -12.13 -2.92
CA ARG A 145 16.88 -10.70 -2.79
C ARG A 145 18.37 -10.49 -2.50
N ARG A 146 18.97 -11.30 -1.62
CA ARG A 146 20.43 -11.26 -1.36
C ARG A 146 21.27 -11.62 -2.58
N ARG A 147 20.80 -12.51 -3.45
CA ARG A 147 21.48 -12.85 -4.70
C ARG A 147 21.42 -11.67 -5.67
N LEU A 148 20.25 -11.08 -5.82
CA LEU A 148 19.99 -9.90 -6.65
C LEU A 148 20.84 -8.70 -6.21
N LYS A 149 20.88 -8.39 -4.91
CA LYS A 149 21.70 -7.30 -4.33
C LYS A 149 23.21 -7.49 -4.55
N ARG A 150 23.67 -8.74 -4.73
CA ARG A 150 25.09 -9.06 -5.03
C ARG A 150 25.38 -9.17 -6.53
N GLY A 151 24.40 -8.98 -7.40
CA GLY A 151 24.55 -9.19 -8.84
C GLY A 151 24.81 -10.65 -9.24
N ILE A 152 24.45 -11.61 -8.38
CA ILE A 152 24.58 -13.04 -8.65
C ILE A 152 23.21 -13.52 -9.12
N ILE A 153 22.94 -13.39 -10.42
CA ILE A 153 21.67 -13.76 -11.04
C ILE A 153 21.90 -14.98 -11.92
#